data_AF-A0A948XCB1-F1
#
_entry.id   AF-A0A948XCB1-F1
#
_cell.length_a   1.000
_cell.length_b   1.000
_cell.length_c   1.000
_cell.angle_alpha   90.00
_cell.angle_beta   90.00
_cell.angle_gamma   90.00
#
_symmetry.space_group_name_H-M   'P 1'
#
loop_
_entity.id
_entity.type
_entity.pdbx_description
1 polymer ?
#
loop_
_entity_poly.entity_id
_entity_poly.type
_entity_poly.pdbx_seq_one_letter_code
_entity_poly.pdbx_strand_id
1 'polypeptide(L)'
;ELKNKTSSVLHYTENGNDVIVTSRGKPCALIRHLSEDELEDYILLNHPEFKKKLKKAYQEYVAGETVDIDKLIKKAEKDLGRI
;
A
#
# COMPACT_ATOMS: atom_id res chain seq x y z
N GLU A 1 -6.32 7.75 28.45
CA GLU A 1 -7.64 8.07 27.86
C GLU A 1 -8.04 7.11 26.76
N LEU A 2 -7.19 6.90 25.73
CA LEU A 2 -7.49 5.99 24.62
C LEU A 2 -8.05 4.63 25.07
N LYS A 3 -7.37 3.94 26.00
CA LYS A 3 -7.79 2.61 26.50
C LYS A 3 -9.24 2.54 26.99
N ASN A 4 -9.79 3.64 27.50
CA ASN A 4 -11.15 3.70 28.06
C ASN A 4 -12.19 4.15 27.01
N LYS A 5 -11.75 4.64 25.83
CA LYS A 5 -12.57 5.30 24.81
C LYS A 5 -12.33 4.75 23.41
N THR A 6 -11.76 3.55 23.28
CA THR A 6 -11.34 2.97 22.00
C THR A 6 -12.49 2.94 20.98
N SER A 7 -13.66 2.42 21.36
CA SER A 7 -14.81 2.34 20.44
C SER A 7 -15.28 3.71 19.93
N SER A 8 -15.37 4.73 20.81
CA SER A 8 -15.73 6.08 20.38
C SER A 8 -14.66 6.72 19.49
N VAL A 9 -13.38 6.40 19.72
CA VAL A 9 -12.29 6.86 18.87
C VAL A 9 -12.39 6.21 17.49
N LEU A 10 -12.63 4.90 17.41
CA LEU A 10 -12.81 4.20 16.14
C LEU A 10 -13.99 4.77 15.36
N HIS A 11 -15.14 4.97 16.02
CA HIS A 11 -16.31 5.58 15.37
C HIS A 11 -16.04 7.01 14.91
N TYR A 12 -15.29 7.79 15.67
CA TYR A 12 -14.86 9.12 15.24
C TYR A 12 -14.00 9.07 13.96
N THR A 13 -13.14 8.05 13.85
CA THR A 13 -12.33 7.83 12.63
C THR A 13 -13.12 7.35 11.44
N GLU A 14 -14.14 6.49 11.63
CA GLU A 14 -15.06 6.05 10.57
C GLU A 14 -15.78 7.24 9.91
N ASN A 15 -16.00 8.31 10.66
CA ASN A 15 -16.59 9.56 10.17
C ASN A 15 -15.56 10.50 9.48
N GLY A 16 -14.42 9.96 9.04
CA GLY A 16 -13.42 10.67 8.23
C GLY A 16 -12.41 11.52 9.03
N ASN A 17 -12.30 11.31 10.34
CA ASN A 17 -11.37 12.08 11.18
C ASN A 17 -10.12 11.27 11.55
N ASP A 18 -8.97 11.93 11.62
CA ASP A 18 -7.74 11.33 12.12
C ASP A 18 -7.54 11.61 13.61
N VAL A 19 -6.97 10.64 14.34
CA VAL A 19 -6.65 10.77 15.76
C VAL A 19 -5.17 10.54 16.01
N ILE A 20 -4.47 11.58 16.46
CA ILE A 20 -3.08 11.49 16.93
C ILE A 20 -3.08 11.02 18.38
N VAL A 21 -2.45 9.88 18.63
CA VAL A 21 -2.23 9.36 19.98
C VAL A 21 -0.92 9.91 20.52
N THR A 22 -0.97 10.48 21.72
CA THR A 22 0.22 10.96 22.43
C THR A 22 0.49 10.15 23.69
N SER A 23 1.76 10.05 24.06
CA SER A 23 2.23 9.52 25.34
C SER A 23 3.16 10.55 25.97
N ARG A 24 2.83 11.02 27.18
CA ARG A 24 3.56 12.09 27.89
C ARG A 24 3.75 13.34 27.02
N GLY A 25 2.70 13.73 26.28
CA GLY A 25 2.70 14.90 25.40
C GLY A 25 3.44 14.73 24.07
N LYS A 26 4.03 13.55 23.79
CA LYS A 26 4.72 13.28 22.52
C LYS A 26 3.87 12.36 21.63
N PRO A 27 3.73 12.64 20.33
CA PRO A 27 3.01 11.76 19.41
C PRO A 27 3.69 10.40 19.33
N CYS A 28 2.90 9.32 19.31
CA CYS A 28 3.40 7.95 19.24
C CYS A 28 2.62 7.03 18.30
N ALA A 29 1.40 7.40 17.92
CA ALA A 29 0.63 6.67 16.91
C ALA A 29 -0.39 7.58 16.22
N LEU A 30 -0.85 7.15 15.06
CA LEU A 30 -2.00 7.68 14.33
C LEU A 30 -3.05 6.58 14.26
N ILE A 31 -4.29 6.90 14.61
CA ILE A 31 -5.44 6.06 14.35
C ILE A 31 -6.25 6.76 13.28
N ARG A 32 -6.43 6.09 12.15
CA ARG A 32 -7.27 6.54 11.04
C ARG A 32 -8.11 5.37 10.56
N HIS A 33 -9.26 5.68 9.98
CA HIS A 33 -10.01 4.69 9.24
C HIS A 33 -9.24 4.31 7.97
N LEU A 34 -9.37 3.05 7.58
CA LEU A 34 -8.87 2.51 6.31
C LEU A 34 -10.02 1.80 5.64
N SER A 35 -10.29 2.16 4.39
CA SER A 35 -11.13 1.32 3.52
C SER A 35 -10.41 0.02 3.15
N GLU A 36 -11.13 -0.92 2.54
CA GLU A 36 -10.51 -2.16 2.02
C GLU A 36 -9.42 -1.84 0.99
N ASP A 37 -9.70 -0.93 0.05
CA ASP A 37 -8.74 -0.48 -0.96
C ASP A 37 -7.49 0.16 -0.31
N GLU A 38 -7.69 1.03 0.69
CA GLU A 38 -6.58 1.69 1.38
C GLU A 38 -5.73 0.71 2.20
N LEU A 39 -6.34 -0.35 2.74
CA LEU A 39 -5.62 -1.40 3.47
C LEU A 39 -4.73 -2.20 2.51
N GLU A 40 -5.24 -2.60 1.36
CA GLU A 40 -4.47 -3.31 0.34
C GLU A 40 -3.25 -2.48 -0.09
N ASP A 41 -3.48 -1.21 -0.43
CA ASP A 41 -2.44 -0.26 -0.82
C ASP A 41 -1.39 -0.11 0.29
N TYR A 42 -1.83 0.04 1.55
CA TYR A 42 -0.92 0.17 2.68
C TYR A 42 -0.04 -1.07 2.84
N ILE A 43 -0.60 -2.27 2.70
CA ILE A 43 0.13 -3.52 2.79
C ILE A 43 1.16 -3.62 1.66
N LEU A 44 0.75 -3.40 0.41
CA LEU A 44 1.63 -3.46 -0.76
C LEU A 44 2.77 -2.45 -0.66
N LEU A 45 2.44 -1.19 -0.36
CA LEU A 45 3.41 -0.12 -0.24
C LEU A 45 4.39 -0.36 0.89
N ASN A 46 4.03 -1.09 1.95
CA ASN A 46 4.93 -1.41 3.05
C ASN A 46 5.61 -2.77 2.95
N HIS A 47 5.22 -3.62 2.00
CA HIS A 47 5.79 -4.94 1.82
C HIS A 47 7.27 -4.84 1.38
N PRO A 48 8.25 -5.35 2.16
CA PRO A 48 9.67 -5.14 1.89
C PRO A 48 10.12 -5.62 0.52
N GLU A 49 9.66 -6.80 0.09
CA GLU A 49 10.01 -7.35 -1.23
C GLU A 49 9.35 -6.58 -2.36
N PHE A 50 8.16 -6.00 -2.13
CA PHE A 50 7.49 -5.19 -3.14
C PHE A 50 8.25 -3.89 -3.35
N LYS A 51 8.67 -3.22 -2.27
CA LYS A 51 9.55 -2.03 -2.33
C LYS A 51 10.84 -2.31 -3.12
N LYS A 52 11.48 -3.46 -2.88
CA LYS A 52 12.69 -3.86 -3.62
C LYS A 52 12.40 -4.05 -5.11
N LYS A 53 11.33 -4.77 -5.46
CA LYS A 53 10.92 -4.98 -6.86
C LYS A 53 10.58 -3.67 -7.56
N LEU A 54 9.83 -2.79 -6.90
CA LEU A 54 9.47 -1.47 -7.44
C LEU A 54 10.72 -0.62 -7.69
N LYS A 55 11.66 -0.59 -6.75
CA LYS A 55 12.95 0.11 -6.91
C LYS A 55 13.75 -0.44 -8.09
N LYS A 56 13.81 -1.76 -8.24
CA LYS A 56 14.49 -2.42 -9.37
C LYS A 56 13.82 -2.07 -10.69
N ALA A 57 12.51 -2.21 -10.79
CA ALA A 57 11.74 -1.87 -11.99
C ALA A 57 11.93 -0.39 -12.39
N TYR A 58 11.99 0.53 -11.41
CA TYR A 58 12.29 1.93 -11.68
C TYR A 58 13.70 2.14 -12.23
N GLN A 59 14.70 1.42 -11.71
CA GLN A 59 16.07 1.47 -12.23
C GLN A 59 16.16 0.92 -13.66
N GLU A 60 15.50 -0.21 -13.93
CA GLU A 60 15.41 -0.82 -15.26
C GLU A 60 14.74 0.14 -16.26
N TYR A 61 13.64 0.78 -15.87
CA TYR A 61 12.96 1.80 -16.69
C TYR A 61 13.89 2.96 -17.04
N VAL A 62 14.60 3.53 -16.05
CA VAL A 62 15.54 4.64 -16.28
C VAL A 62 16.71 4.21 -17.16
N ALA A 63 17.15 2.94 -17.06
CA ALA A 63 18.19 2.37 -17.91
C ALA A 63 17.69 2.00 -19.33
N GLY A 64 16.40 2.17 -19.62
CA GLY A 64 15.79 1.77 -20.89
C GLY A 64 15.60 0.26 -21.04
N GLU A 65 15.78 -0.52 -19.97
CA GLU A 65 15.58 -1.97 -19.91
C GLU A 65 14.07 -2.29 -19.84
N THR A 66 13.36 -1.90 -20.89
CA THR A 66 11.92 -2.10 -21.04
C THR A 66 11.63 -3.15 -22.09
N VAL A 67 10.44 -3.73 -22.01
CA VAL A 67 9.94 -4.66 -23.00
C VAL A 67 8.68 -4.07 -23.63
N ASP A 68 8.59 -4.20 -24.95
CA ASP A 68 7.43 -3.79 -25.71
C ASP A 68 6.18 -4.58 -25.28
N ILE A 69 5.05 -3.87 -25.13
CA ILE A 69 3.83 -4.46 -24.59
C ILE A 69 3.23 -5.53 -25.51
N ASP A 70 3.33 -5.37 -26.84
CA ASP A 70 2.83 -6.36 -27.78
C ASP A 70 3.66 -7.64 -27.72
N LYS A 71 4.97 -7.51 -27.50
CA LYS A 71 5.84 -8.67 -27.27
C LYS A 71 5.47 -9.40 -25.97
N LEU A 72 5.14 -8.68 -24.90
CA LEU A 72 4.70 -9.27 -23.65
C LEU A 72 3.37 -10.01 -23.80
N ILE A 73 2.38 -9.40 -24.47
CA ILE A 73 1.07 -10.01 -24.70
C ILE A 73 1.22 -11.31 -25.49
N LYS A 74 1.96 -11.30 -26.61
CA LYS A 74 2.21 -12.50 -27.41
C LYS A 74 2.88 -13.62 -26.62
N LYS A 75 3.82 -13.28 -25.73
CA LYS A 75 4.46 -14.26 -24.85
C LYS A 75 3.45 -14.87 -23.87
N ALA A 76 2.61 -14.05 -23.24
CA ALA A 76 1.59 -14.51 -22.31
C ALA A 76 0.53 -15.39 -22.99
N GLU A 77 0.08 -15.04 -24.20
CA GLU A 77 -0.85 -15.85 -24.98
C GLU A 77 -0.29 -17.23 -25.33
N LYS A 78 1.00 -17.29 -25.70
CA LYS A 78 1.73 -18.54 -25.92
C LYS A 78 1.83 -19.38 -24.64
N ASP A 79 2.18 -18.76 -23.51
CA ASP A 79 2.31 -19.45 -22.22
C ASP A 79 0.96 -20.00 -21.72
N LEU A 80 -0.16 -19.34 -22.08
CA LEU A 80 -1.53 -19.78 -21.80
C LEU A 80 -2.08 -20.78 -22.83
N GLY A 81 -1.32 -21.14 -23.86
CA GLY A 81 -1.73 -22.08 -24.91
C GLY A 81 -2.86 -21.57 -25.81
N ARG A 82 -3.03 -20.25 -25.92
CA ARG A 82 -4.04 -19.62 -26.79
C ARG A 82 -3.56 -19.46 -28.24
N ILE A 83 -2.27 -19.71 -28.49
CA ILE A 83 -1.60 -19.75 -29.79
C ILE A 83 -0.38 -20.68 -29.72
#